data_AF-A0A926HTI2-F1
#
_entry.id   AF-A0A926HTI2-F1
#
_cell.length_a   1.000
_cell.length_b   1.000
_cell.length_c   1.000
_cell.angle_alpha   90.00
_cell.angle_beta   90.00
_cell.angle_gamma   90.00
#
_symmetry.space_group_name_H-M   'P 1'
#
loop_
_entity.id
_entity.type
_entity.pdbx_description
1 polymer ?
#
loop_
_entity_poly.entity_id
_entity_poly.type
_entity_poly.pdbx_seq_one_letter_code
_entity_poly.pdbx_strand_id
1 'polypeptide(L)'
;MKAKHWYDYLWVYAIIYFALGFFNILFAWLGMIDFLLPLFLAIFGGNKFFCNHLCGRGQLFNKLGTDLKCSRCKPTPRWMSSKWFRYGFLLFFLTMFGNMVFQTYLVAAGAASLREAIKLFWTFRVPWGWTYTAGTVADWVAQFSFGFYSLMLTSLLIGLIVMVLYKPRTWCAFCPMGTMTQGICKLKNKE
;
A
#
# COMPACT_ATOMS: atom_id res chain seq x y z
N MET A 1 -17.60 -9.66 26.72
CA MET A 1 -17.01 -8.59 25.88
C MET A 1 -15.62 -9.05 25.45
N LYS A 2 -15.34 -9.25 24.15
CA LYS A 2 -13.98 -9.63 23.72
C LYS A 2 -13.05 -8.45 24.01
N ALA A 3 -11.95 -8.70 24.72
CA ALA A 3 -10.92 -7.69 24.98
C ALA A 3 -10.42 -7.13 23.64
N LYS A 4 -10.56 -5.82 23.44
CA LYS A 4 -10.00 -5.15 22.26
C LYS A 4 -8.48 -5.12 22.42
N HIS A 5 -7.78 -5.68 21.46
CA HIS A 5 -6.33 -5.69 21.51
C HIS A 5 -5.80 -4.35 21.00
N TRP A 6 -4.60 -3.94 21.42
CA TRP A 6 -3.98 -2.67 20.98
C TRP A 6 -3.90 -2.55 19.45
N TYR A 7 -3.72 -3.67 18.74
CA TYR A 7 -3.62 -3.68 17.28
C TYR A 7 -4.97 -3.47 16.58
N ASP A 8 -6.12 -3.55 17.25
CA ASP A 8 -7.43 -3.28 16.65
C ASP A 8 -7.64 -1.80 16.27
N TYR A 9 -6.70 -0.92 16.63
CA TYR A 9 -6.70 0.51 16.34
C TYR A 9 -5.76 0.91 15.19
N LEU A 10 -5.07 -0.03 14.53
CA LEU A 10 -4.13 0.28 13.45
C LEU A 10 -4.80 0.87 12.20
N TRP A 11 -6.12 0.78 12.08
CA TRP A 11 -6.87 1.51 11.06
C TRP A 11 -6.84 3.03 11.25
N VAL A 12 -6.74 3.52 12.50
CA VAL A 12 -6.61 4.97 12.79
C VAL A 12 -5.25 5.47 12.33
N TYR A 13 -4.19 4.69 12.60
CA TYR A 13 -2.85 4.97 12.07
C TYR A 13 -2.88 5.07 10.53
N ALA A 14 -3.64 4.18 9.87
CA ALA A 14 -3.79 4.22 8.42
C ALA A 14 -4.37 5.55 7.91
N ILE A 15 -5.42 6.06 8.55
CA ILE A 15 -6.04 7.34 8.19
C ILE A 15 -5.08 8.50 8.47
N ILE A 16 -4.44 8.50 9.65
CA ILE A 16 -3.54 9.56 10.07
C ILE A 16 -2.36 9.67 9.11
N TYR A 17 -1.71 8.57 8.72
CA TYR A 17 -0.56 8.68 7.81
C TYR A 17 -0.97 9.20 6.42
N PHE A 18 -2.12 8.78 5.88
CA PHE A 18 -2.57 9.26 4.58
C PHE A 18 -2.91 10.74 4.60
N ALA A 19 -3.51 11.20 5.71
CA ALA A 19 -3.79 12.62 5.95
C ALA A 19 -2.47 13.39 6.11
N LEU A 20 -1.52 12.91 6.90
CA LEU A 20 -0.21 13.54 7.06
C LEU A 20 0.55 13.65 5.73
N GLY A 21 0.55 12.57 4.93
CA GLY A 21 1.16 12.57 3.60
C GLY A 21 0.47 13.51 2.59
N PHE A 22 -0.81 13.85 2.82
CA PHE A 22 -1.54 14.84 2.04
C PHE A 22 -1.07 16.28 2.33
N PHE A 23 -0.63 16.56 3.56
CA PHE A 23 -0.13 17.88 3.94
C PHE A 23 1.39 18.02 3.74
N ASN A 24 2.14 16.97 4.05
CA ASN A 24 3.59 16.93 3.87
C ASN A 24 4.01 15.57 3.33
N ILE A 25 4.55 15.58 2.10
CA ILE A 25 4.87 14.35 1.37
C ILE A 25 5.94 13.51 2.07
N LEU A 26 6.82 14.11 2.88
CA LEU A 26 7.90 13.41 3.57
C LEU A 26 7.38 12.34 4.54
N PHE A 27 6.16 12.49 5.06
CA PHE A 27 5.55 11.45 5.89
C PHE A 27 5.28 10.14 5.14
N ALA A 28 5.37 10.12 3.80
CA ALA A 28 5.32 8.89 3.01
C ALA A 28 6.39 7.88 3.46
N TRP A 29 7.52 8.32 4.02
CA TRP A 29 8.54 7.43 4.58
C TRP A 29 8.03 6.58 5.74
N LEU A 30 7.06 7.05 6.53
CA LEU A 30 6.44 6.24 7.58
C LEU A 30 5.72 5.02 7.00
N GLY A 31 5.14 5.13 5.80
CA GLY A 31 4.50 4.00 5.12
C GLY A 31 5.48 2.89 4.71
N MET A 32 6.80 3.15 4.70
CA MET A 32 7.80 2.09 4.52
C MET A 32 7.75 1.07 5.65
N ILE A 33 7.38 1.50 6.86
CA ILE A 33 7.19 0.60 8.00
C ILE A 33 6.10 -0.42 7.67
N ASP A 34 4.94 0.03 7.19
CA ASP A 34 3.83 -0.82 6.76
C ASP A 34 4.19 -1.73 5.58
N PHE A 35 5.19 -1.36 4.78
CA PHE A 35 5.67 -2.16 3.66
C PHE A 35 6.71 -3.21 4.09
N LEU A 36 7.62 -2.86 4.99
CA LEU A 36 8.73 -3.71 5.43
C LEU A 36 8.32 -4.71 6.53
N LEU A 37 7.49 -4.30 7.49
CA LEU A 37 7.00 -5.18 8.57
C LEU A 37 6.40 -6.50 8.08
N PRO A 38 5.45 -6.53 7.12
CA PRO A 38 4.88 -7.78 6.63
C PRO A 38 5.93 -8.70 6.00
N LEU A 39 6.91 -8.14 5.30
CA LEU A 39 7.97 -8.91 4.66
C LEU A 39 8.91 -9.51 5.70
N PHE A 40 9.34 -8.70 6.67
CA PHE A 40 10.17 -9.15 7.78
C PHE A 40 9.48 -10.27 8.57
N LEU A 41 8.22 -10.07 8.98
CA LEU A 41 7.45 -11.09 9.70
C LEU A 41 7.21 -12.35 8.87
N ALA A 42 7.05 -12.25 7.55
CA ALA A 42 6.92 -13.41 6.68
C ALA A 42 8.23 -14.20 6.57
N ILE A 43 9.38 -13.51 6.47
CA ILE A 43 10.71 -14.12 6.38
C ILE A 43 11.08 -14.82 7.71
N PHE A 44 10.97 -14.11 8.83
CA PHE A 44 11.35 -14.64 10.15
C PHE A 44 10.27 -15.52 10.77
N GLY A 45 9.02 -15.08 10.77
CA GLY A 45 7.91 -15.78 11.43
C GLY A 45 7.23 -16.87 10.59
N GLY A 46 7.46 -16.93 9.27
CA GLY A 46 6.86 -17.94 8.40
C GLY A 46 5.33 -17.91 8.33
N ASN A 47 4.70 -16.86 8.85
CA ASN A 47 3.25 -16.77 9.02
C ASN A 47 2.68 -15.48 8.40
N LYS A 48 1.38 -15.51 8.13
CA LYS A 48 0.62 -14.37 7.57
C LYS A 48 -0.04 -13.52 8.64
N PHE A 49 0.49 -13.49 9.86
CA PHE A 49 -0.17 -12.81 10.97
C PHE A 49 -0.38 -11.31 10.69
N PHE A 50 0.61 -10.65 10.10
CA PHE A 50 0.51 -9.23 9.76
C PHE A 50 -0.64 -8.95 8.78
N CYS A 51 -0.69 -9.66 7.66
CA CYS A 51 -1.72 -9.44 6.64
C CYS A 51 -3.13 -9.77 7.14
N ASN A 52 -3.25 -10.74 8.06
CA ASN A 52 -4.55 -11.18 8.58
C ASN A 52 -5.08 -10.29 9.72
N HIS A 53 -4.20 -9.83 10.62
CA HIS A 53 -4.59 -9.16 11.86
C HIS A 53 -4.06 -7.73 11.99
N LEU A 54 -2.80 -7.45 11.62
CA LEU A 54 -2.14 -6.17 11.89
C LEU A 54 -2.25 -5.14 10.76
N CYS A 55 -2.61 -5.55 9.55
CA CYS A 55 -2.61 -4.65 8.40
C CYS A 55 -3.64 -3.51 8.58
N GLY A 56 -3.18 -2.30 8.90
CA GLY A 56 -4.03 -1.15 9.22
C GLY A 56 -5.04 -0.81 8.12
N ARG A 57 -4.64 -0.87 6.84
CA ARG A 57 -5.56 -0.71 5.70
C ARG A 57 -6.61 -1.83 5.60
N GLY A 58 -6.26 -3.07 5.93
CA GLY A 58 -7.18 -4.20 5.90
C GLY A 58 -8.21 -4.11 7.03
N GLN A 59 -7.79 -3.59 8.18
CA GLN A 59 -8.69 -3.22 9.26
C GLN A 59 -9.59 -2.04 8.88
N LEU A 60 -9.04 -1.01 8.24
CA LEU A 60 -9.78 0.15 7.76
C LEU A 60 -10.91 -0.27 6.82
N PHE A 61 -10.61 -1.08 5.80
CA PHE A 61 -11.66 -1.58 4.90
C PHE A 61 -12.68 -2.45 5.61
N ASN A 62 -12.27 -3.26 6.58
CA ASN A 62 -13.20 -4.07 7.36
C ASN A 62 -14.13 -3.20 8.22
N LYS A 63 -13.61 -2.14 8.84
CA LYS A 63 -14.38 -1.18 9.63
C LYS A 63 -15.34 -0.38 8.77
N LEU A 64 -14.85 0.23 7.68
CA LEU A 64 -15.70 0.97 6.74
C LEU A 64 -16.76 0.08 6.08
N GLY A 65 -16.39 -1.14 5.71
CA GLY A 65 -17.31 -2.06 5.05
C GLY A 65 -18.35 -2.71 5.98
N THR A 66 -17.98 -2.99 7.24
CA THR A 66 -18.85 -3.69 8.21
C THR A 66 -19.61 -2.72 9.11
N ASP A 67 -18.92 -1.76 9.73
CA ASP A 67 -19.51 -0.86 10.74
C ASP A 67 -20.29 0.28 10.07
N LEU A 68 -19.76 0.87 8.99
CA LEU A 68 -20.46 1.91 8.21
C LEU A 68 -21.34 1.34 7.09
N LYS A 69 -21.36 0.00 6.92
CA LYS A 69 -22.12 -0.70 5.86
C LYS A 69 -21.90 -0.15 4.45
N CYS A 70 -20.75 0.45 4.19
CA CYS A 70 -20.40 1.01 2.86
C CYS A 70 -20.10 -0.07 1.82
N SER A 71 -20.16 -1.36 2.19
CA SER A 71 -19.83 -2.50 1.33
C SER A 71 -21.10 -3.25 0.92
N ARG A 72 -21.21 -3.58 -0.37
CA ARG A 72 -22.32 -4.39 -0.89
C ARG A 72 -22.24 -5.86 -0.47
N CYS A 73 -21.14 -6.27 0.20
CA CYS A 73 -20.88 -7.62 0.70
C CYS A 73 -21.06 -8.75 -0.32
N LYS A 74 -21.00 -8.42 -1.62
CA LYS A 74 -21.08 -9.40 -2.70
C LYS A 74 -19.83 -10.28 -2.71
N PRO A 75 -19.94 -11.58 -3.04
CA PRO A 75 -18.79 -12.47 -3.09
C PRO A 75 -17.75 -11.94 -4.09
N THR A 76 -16.48 -12.01 -3.70
CA THR A 76 -15.37 -11.65 -4.59
C THR A 76 -15.41 -12.53 -5.84
N PRO A 77 -15.35 -11.96 -7.06
CA PRO A 77 -15.27 -12.72 -8.29
C PRO A 77 -14.07 -13.68 -8.27
N ARG A 78 -14.28 -14.92 -8.71
CA ARG A 78 -13.25 -15.98 -8.65
C ARG A 78 -11.99 -15.60 -9.44
N TRP A 79 -12.14 -14.87 -10.55
CA TRP A 79 -11.02 -14.43 -11.38
C TRP A 79 -10.07 -13.46 -10.64
N MET A 80 -10.59 -12.58 -9.77
CA MET A 80 -9.77 -11.63 -8.99
C MET A 80 -8.92 -12.33 -7.94
N SER A 81 -9.35 -13.50 -7.46
CA SER A 81 -8.55 -14.31 -6.52
C SER A 81 -7.72 -15.39 -7.22
N SER A 82 -7.75 -15.46 -8.56
CA SER A 82 -7.03 -16.49 -9.33
C SER A 82 -5.52 -16.30 -9.24
N LYS A 83 -4.76 -17.40 -9.37
CA LYS A 83 -3.29 -17.34 -9.36
C LYS A 83 -2.78 -16.40 -10.45
N TRP A 84 -3.32 -16.54 -11.66
CA TRP A 84 -2.93 -15.73 -12.81
C TRP A 84 -3.10 -14.23 -12.54
N PHE A 85 -4.28 -13.79 -12.08
CA PHE A 85 -4.52 -12.37 -11.79
C PHE A 85 -3.62 -11.86 -10.67
N ARG A 86 -3.43 -12.65 -9.61
CA ARG A 86 -2.59 -12.26 -8.47
C ARG A 86 -1.11 -12.07 -8.85
N TYR A 87 -0.55 -12.99 -9.63
CA TYR A 87 0.83 -12.89 -10.09
C TYR A 87 1.00 -11.85 -11.20
N GLY A 88 0.02 -11.71 -12.11
CA GLY A 88 0.01 -10.65 -13.12
C GLY A 88 -0.04 -9.26 -12.48
N PHE A 89 -0.91 -9.07 -11.49
CA PHE A 89 -0.99 -7.82 -10.74
C PHE A 89 0.27 -7.55 -9.93
N LEU A 90 0.87 -8.58 -9.33
CA LEU A 90 2.15 -8.47 -8.63
C LEU A 90 3.27 -8.02 -9.59
N LEU A 91 3.39 -8.65 -10.76
CA LEU A 91 4.38 -8.28 -11.77
C LEU A 91 4.22 -6.83 -12.20
N PHE A 92 2.99 -6.43 -12.56
CA PHE A 92 2.66 -5.05 -12.90
C PHE A 92 3.08 -4.08 -11.79
N PHE A 93 2.74 -4.39 -10.54
CA PHE A 93 3.08 -3.55 -9.39
C PHE A 93 4.60 -3.46 -9.17
N LEU A 94 5.33 -4.57 -9.30
CA LEU A 94 6.80 -4.61 -9.16
C LEU A 94 7.49 -3.81 -10.27
N THR A 95 7.02 -3.89 -11.52
CA THR A 95 7.56 -3.08 -12.62
C THR A 95 7.38 -1.59 -12.33
N MET A 96 6.22 -1.19 -11.82
CA MET A 96 5.97 0.22 -11.48
C MET A 96 6.78 0.68 -10.27
N PHE A 97 6.89 -0.13 -9.23
CA PHE A 97 7.75 0.14 -8.08
C PHE A 97 9.21 0.27 -8.51
N GLY A 98 9.71 -0.62 -9.38
CA GLY A 98 11.04 -0.54 -9.95
C GLY A 98 11.26 0.74 -10.76
N ASN A 99 10.28 1.15 -11.57
CA ASN A 99 10.35 2.40 -12.31
C ASN A 99 10.42 3.62 -11.38
N MET A 100 9.65 3.61 -10.30
CA MET A 100 9.68 4.65 -9.26
C MET A 100 11.04 4.74 -8.56
N VAL A 101 11.62 3.60 -8.15
CA VAL A 101 12.97 3.54 -7.55
C VAL A 101 14.03 4.01 -8.55
N PHE A 102 13.92 3.62 -9.82
CA PHE A 102 14.84 4.04 -10.87
C PHE A 102 14.79 5.56 -11.12
N GLN A 103 13.60 6.16 -11.17
CA GLN A 103 13.46 7.62 -11.28
C GLN A 103 14.03 8.33 -10.06
N THR A 104 13.82 7.79 -8.86
CA THR A 104 14.41 8.30 -7.62
C THR A 104 15.94 8.27 -7.68
N TYR A 105 16.51 7.18 -8.18
CA TYR A 105 17.95 7.03 -8.38
C TYR A 105 18.50 8.02 -9.40
N LEU A 106 17.80 8.28 -10.51
CA LEU A 106 18.22 9.27 -11.50
C LEU A 106 18.27 10.69 -10.91
N VAL A 107 17.30 11.05 -10.05
CA VAL A 107 17.31 12.32 -9.33
C VAL A 107 18.47 12.35 -8.32
N ALA A 108 18.74 11.25 -7.62
CA ALA A 108 19.89 11.14 -6.71
C ALA A 108 21.24 11.29 -7.44
N ALA A 109 21.33 10.78 -8.67
CA ALA A 109 22.51 10.90 -9.53
C ALA A 109 22.63 12.27 -10.22
N GLY A 110 21.69 13.19 -10.00
CA GLY A 110 21.65 14.51 -10.65
C GLY A 110 21.27 14.47 -12.14
N ALA A 111 20.87 13.32 -12.67
CA ALA A 111 20.54 13.12 -14.08
C ALA A 111 19.10 13.56 -14.44
N ALA A 112 18.26 13.82 -13.44
CA ALA A 112 16.87 14.26 -13.63
C ALA A 112 16.47 15.29 -12.57
N SER A 113 15.59 16.22 -12.94
CA SER A 113 15.01 17.20 -12.01
C SER A 113 13.88 16.59 -11.17
N LEU A 114 13.64 17.18 -9.98
CA LEU A 114 12.55 16.82 -9.09
C LEU A 114 11.19 16.96 -9.78
N ARG A 115 10.37 15.91 -9.69
CA ARG A 115 8.99 15.90 -10.19
C ARG A 115 8.00 15.89 -9.03
N GLU A 116 7.40 17.04 -8.76
CA GLU A 116 6.39 17.25 -7.70
C GLU A 116 4.97 16.84 -8.13
N ALA A 117 4.83 15.66 -8.73
CA ALA A 117 3.56 15.16 -9.24
C ALA A 117 3.28 13.73 -8.77
N ILE A 118 2.05 13.51 -8.30
CA ILE A 118 1.53 12.18 -7.93
C ILE A 118 0.88 11.57 -9.17
N LYS A 119 1.21 10.31 -9.47
CA LYS A 119 0.60 9.52 -10.55
C LYS A 119 -0.52 8.63 -10.00
N LEU A 120 -1.73 9.18 -9.88
CA LEU A 120 -2.92 8.42 -9.50
C LEU A 120 -3.33 7.45 -10.59
N PHE A 121 -3.58 6.20 -10.21
CA PHE A 121 -3.90 5.11 -11.15
C PHE A 121 -2.93 5.06 -12.33
N TRP A 122 -1.66 5.43 -12.10
CA TRP A 122 -0.57 5.31 -13.08
C TRP A 122 -0.68 6.25 -14.30
N THR A 123 -1.89 6.76 -14.59
CA THR A 123 -2.22 7.57 -15.77
C THR A 123 -2.45 9.04 -15.43
N PHE A 124 -3.06 9.33 -14.28
CA PHE A 124 -3.44 10.70 -13.91
C PHE A 124 -2.32 11.37 -13.11
N ARG A 125 -1.69 12.37 -13.71
CA ARG A 125 -0.70 13.20 -13.00
C ARG A 125 -1.44 14.33 -12.30
N VAL A 126 -1.44 14.31 -10.97
CA VAL A 126 -1.99 15.41 -10.19
C VAL A 126 -0.83 16.22 -9.62
N PRO A 127 -0.74 17.53 -9.92
CA PRO A 127 0.29 18.39 -9.35
C PRO A 127 0.09 18.47 -7.84
N TRP A 128 1.14 18.21 -7.07
CA TRP A 128 1.07 18.10 -5.62
C TRP A 128 2.18 18.90 -4.92
N GLY A 129 2.68 19.94 -5.59
CA GLY A 129 3.81 20.77 -5.15
C GLY A 129 3.56 21.54 -3.86
N TRP A 130 2.30 21.77 -3.45
CA TRP A 130 2.01 22.45 -2.18
C TRP A 130 2.44 21.65 -0.93
N THR A 131 2.72 20.35 -1.08
CA THR A 131 3.07 19.45 0.04
C THR A 131 4.57 19.38 0.32
N TYR A 132 5.37 20.08 -0.46
CA TYR A 132 6.81 20.07 -0.34
C TYR A 132 7.35 21.50 -0.43
N THR A 133 8.26 21.84 0.47
CA THR A 133 9.04 23.08 0.37
C THR A 133 10.41 22.72 -0.17
N ALA A 134 10.70 23.17 -1.39
CA ALA A 134 11.97 22.94 -2.06
C ALA A 134 13.15 23.39 -1.18
N GLY A 135 14.19 22.55 -1.08
CA GLY A 135 15.40 22.82 -0.31
C GLY A 135 15.39 22.35 1.15
N THR A 136 14.30 21.74 1.64
CA THR A 136 14.24 21.20 3.02
C THR A 136 14.99 19.88 3.19
N VAL A 137 14.99 19.01 2.17
CA VAL A 137 15.71 17.73 2.15
C VAL A 137 16.32 17.49 0.77
N ALA A 138 17.16 16.46 0.64
CA ALA A 138 17.71 16.07 -0.65
C ALA A 138 16.61 15.69 -1.66
N ASP A 139 16.74 16.11 -2.92
CA ASP A 139 15.70 15.96 -3.95
C ASP A 139 15.27 14.50 -4.18
N TRP A 140 16.19 13.55 -4.01
CA TRP A 140 15.86 12.13 -4.11
C TRP A 140 14.90 11.66 -3.00
N VAL A 141 15.00 12.24 -1.79
CA VAL A 141 14.12 11.92 -0.67
C VAL A 141 12.70 12.37 -1.00
N ALA A 142 12.56 13.58 -1.52
CA ALA A 142 11.28 14.12 -1.97
C ALA A 142 10.72 13.31 -3.17
N GLN A 143 11.56 12.98 -4.16
CA GLN A 143 11.17 12.19 -5.32
C GLN A 143 10.65 10.80 -4.92
N PHE A 144 11.33 10.15 -3.96
CA PHE A 144 10.89 8.89 -3.39
C PHE A 144 9.53 9.04 -2.70
N SER A 145 9.37 10.08 -1.87
CA SER A 145 8.13 10.35 -1.16
C SER A 145 6.93 10.54 -2.09
N PHE A 146 7.07 11.34 -3.16
CA PHE A 146 6.02 11.52 -4.16
C PHE A 146 5.65 10.20 -4.84
N GLY A 147 6.66 9.43 -5.26
CA GLY A 147 6.44 8.14 -5.90
C GLY A 147 5.77 7.12 -4.98
N PHE A 148 6.25 6.99 -3.74
CA PHE A 148 5.75 6.02 -2.79
C PHE A 148 4.34 6.37 -2.31
N TYR A 149 4.07 7.63 -1.98
CA TYR A 149 2.73 8.08 -1.62
C TYR A 149 1.74 7.85 -2.76
N SER A 150 2.15 8.09 -4.01
CA SER A 150 1.34 7.80 -5.20
C SER A 150 0.93 6.33 -5.31
N LEU A 151 1.86 5.41 -5.05
CA LEU A 151 1.61 3.97 -5.05
C LEU A 151 0.64 3.59 -3.92
N MET A 152 0.89 4.08 -2.71
CA MET A 152 0.05 3.80 -1.55
C MET A 152 -1.36 4.33 -1.73
N LEU A 153 -1.51 5.59 -2.17
CA LEU A 153 -2.79 6.25 -2.37
C LEU A 153 -3.59 5.57 -3.48
N THR A 154 -2.95 5.23 -4.61
CA THR A 154 -3.60 4.44 -5.67
C THR A 154 -4.10 3.10 -5.12
N SER A 155 -3.28 2.41 -4.32
CA SER A 155 -3.67 1.13 -3.71
C SER A 155 -4.85 1.27 -2.74
N LEU A 156 -4.91 2.37 -1.98
CA LEU A 156 -6.02 2.68 -1.08
C LEU A 156 -7.30 2.94 -1.88
N LEU A 157 -7.23 3.78 -2.92
CA LEU A 157 -8.38 4.13 -3.76
C LEU A 157 -8.95 2.90 -4.46
N ILE A 158 -8.11 2.07 -5.09
CA ILE A 158 -8.59 0.81 -5.68
C ILE A 158 -9.21 -0.07 -4.60
N GLY A 159 -8.57 -0.15 -3.43
CA GLY A 159 -9.06 -0.90 -2.28
C GLY A 159 -10.46 -0.47 -1.81
N LEU A 160 -10.70 0.85 -1.72
CA LEU A 160 -12.01 1.42 -1.38
C LEU A 160 -13.05 1.08 -2.46
N ILE A 161 -12.71 1.21 -3.74
CA ILE A 161 -13.61 0.87 -4.86
C ILE A 161 -14.02 -0.61 -4.76
N VAL A 162 -13.08 -1.54 -4.64
CA VAL A 162 -13.43 -2.97 -4.54
C VAL A 162 -14.12 -3.32 -3.23
N MET A 163 -13.85 -2.60 -2.14
CA MET A 163 -14.56 -2.76 -0.86
C MET A 163 -16.04 -2.37 -1.00
N VAL A 164 -16.34 -1.24 -1.67
CA VAL A 164 -17.73 -0.81 -1.93
C VAL A 164 -18.46 -1.85 -2.78
N LEU A 165 -17.81 -2.36 -3.82
CA LEU A 165 -18.44 -3.27 -4.78
C LEU A 165 -18.61 -4.71 -4.26
N TYR A 166 -17.66 -5.22 -3.49
CA TYR A 166 -17.57 -6.64 -3.08
C TYR A 166 -17.51 -6.78 -1.56
N LYS A 167 -16.72 -7.71 -1.02
CA LYS A 167 -16.52 -7.88 0.42
C LYS A 167 -15.51 -6.85 0.94
N PRO A 168 -15.58 -6.47 2.22
CA PRO A 168 -14.69 -5.47 2.80
C PRO A 168 -13.18 -5.77 2.60
N ARG A 169 -12.78 -7.05 2.63
CA ARG A 169 -11.37 -7.47 2.44
C ARG A 169 -11.04 -7.98 1.03
N THR A 170 -11.84 -7.63 0.02
CA THR A 170 -11.60 -8.10 -1.36
C THR A 170 -10.25 -7.66 -1.91
N TRP A 171 -9.79 -6.43 -1.64
CA TRP A 171 -8.44 -5.97 -2.01
C TRP A 171 -7.33 -6.87 -1.47
N CYS A 172 -7.46 -7.32 -0.22
CA CYS A 172 -6.47 -8.17 0.43
C CYS A 172 -6.29 -9.54 -0.26
N ALA A 173 -7.27 -9.98 -1.06
CA ALA A 173 -7.19 -11.26 -1.78
C ALA A 173 -6.15 -11.24 -2.92
N PHE A 174 -5.92 -10.07 -3.53
CA PHE A 174 -5.00 -9.90 -4.65
C PHE A 174 -3.94 -8.82 -4.46
N CYS A 175 -3.84 -8.25 -3.25
CA CYS A 175 -2.84 -7.24 -2.98
C CYS A 175 -1.41 -7.81 -3.18
N PRO A 176 -0.49 -7.00 -3.71
CA PRO A 176 0.86 -7.47 -4.07
C PRO A 176 1.61 -7.94 -2.82
N MET A 177 1.49 -7.22 -1.70
CA MET A 177 2.10 -7.61 -0.41
C MET A 177 1.58 -8.96 0.10
N GLY A 178 0.28 -9.20 0.02
CA GLY A 178 -0.31 -10.47 0.46
C GLY A 178 0.12 -11.63 -0.44
N THR A 179 0.40 -11.36 -1.72
CA THR A 179 0.90 -12.36 -2.66
C THR A 179 2.39 -12.64 -2.46
N MET A 180 3.21 -11.62 -2.22
CA MET A 180 4.63 -11.77 -1.89
C MET A 180 4.83 -12.53 -0.57
N THR A 181 4.20 -12.09 0.52
CA THR A 181 4.28 -12.78 1.82
C THR A 181 3.75 -14.21 1.73
N GLN A 182 2.71 -14.47 0.94
CA GLN A 182 2.27 -15.85 0.67
C GLN A 182 3.33 -16.69 -0.05
N GLY A 183 4.05 -16.10 -1.01
CA GLY A 183 5.14 -16.76 -1.69
C GLY A 183 6.25 -17.14 -0.72
N ILE A 184 6.69 -16.20 0.09
CA ILE A 184 7.74 -16.39 1.10
C ILE A 184 7.35 -17.50 2.09
N CYS A 185 6.16 -17.45 2.69
CA CYS A 185 5.73 -18.48 3.64
C CYS A 185 5.59 -19.87 2.99
N LYS A 186 5.18 -19.93 1.71
CA LYS A 186 5.08 -21.21 0.99
C LYS A 186 6.44 -21.83 0.67
N LEU A 187 7.44 -21.00 0.37
CA LEU A 187 8.81 -21.46 0.16
C LEU A 187 9.38 -21.99 1.48
N LYS A 188 9.20 -21.23 2.57
CA LYS A 188 9.68 -21.60 3.91
C LYS A 188 9.03 -22.87 4.48
N ASN A 189 7.74 -23.10 4.23
CA ASN A 189 7.03 -24.29 4.71
C ASN A 189 7.14 -25.49 3.73
N LYS A 190 7.83 -25.33 2.61
CA LYS A 190 8.16 -26.42 1.68
C LYS A 190 9.55 -27.01 1.95
N GLU A 191 10.35 -26.31 2.74
CA GLU A 191 11.49 -26.86 3.48
C GLU A 191 10.98 -27.61 4.72
#